data_AF-A0A060BTQ7-F1
#
_entry.id   AF-A0A060BTQ7-F1
#
_cell.length_a   1.000
_cell.length_b   1.000
_cell.length_c   1.000
_cell.angle_alpha   90.00
_cell.angle_beta   90.00
_cell.angle_gamma   90.00
#
_symmetry.space_group_name_H-M   'P 1'
#
loop_
_entity.id
_entity.type
_entity.pdbx_description
1 polymer ?
#
loop_
_entity_poly.entity_id
_entity_poly.type
_entity_poly.pdbx_seq_one_letter_code
_entity_poly.pdbx_strand_id
1 'polypeptide(L)'
;SPRFSDSDPVESFAGGAPHGYSVHGIRVSKYQGNIDWKAAKRSGVAFAYIKATEGGDRVDDMFRSYWRGAAAAGVQRGAYHFYYFCRPAIEQARWFIRNVPREPGALPPVLDMEWNHASPT
;
A
#
# COMPACT_ATOMS: atom_id res chain seq x y z
N SER A 1 12.05 19.88 9.89
CA SER A 1 10.67 19.94 9.38
C SER A 1 10.29 18.58 8.83
N PRO A 2 9.08 18.03 9.10
CA PRO A 2 8.73 16.72 8.59
C PRO A 2 8.68 16.76 7.05
N ARG A 3 9.40 15.84 6.40
CA ARG A 3 9.45 15.74 4.92
C ARG A 3 8.12 15.26 4.32
N PHE A 4 7.26 14.72 5.16
CA PHE A 4 5.93 14.22 4.84
C PHE A 4 4.93 15.00 5.70
N SER A 5 4.00 15.70 5.06
CA SER A 5 2.91 16.39 5.76
C SER A 5 1.83 15.38 6.09
N ASP A 6 1.33 15.40 7.32
CA ASP A 6 0.07 14.79 7.69
C ASP A 6 -1.05 15.84 7.50
N SER A 7 -2.22 15.43 7.01
CA SER A 7 -3.38 16.31 6.90
C SER A 7 -4.06 16.53 8.26
N ASP A 8 -3.93 15.58 9.18
CA ASP A 8 -4.49 15.65 10.53
C ASP A 8 -3.52 14.98 11.53
N PRO A 9 -2.38 15.63 11.83
CA PRO A 9 -1.34 15.05 12.66
C PRO A 9 -1.83 14.80 14.09
N VAL A 10 -1.58 13.58 14.59
CA VAL A 10 -1.65 13.31 16.02
C VAL A 10 -0.47 14.00 16.70
N GLU A 11 -0.74 15.07 17.45
CA GLU A 11 0.31 15.87 18.09
C GLU A 11 1.00 15.15 19.26
N SER A 12 0.34 14.16 19.87
CA SER A 12 0.82 13.48 21.07
C SER A 12 1.03 11.98 20.87
N PHE A 13 2.24 11.61 20.47
CA PHE A 13 2.68 10.21 20.47
C PHE A 13 3.40 9.89 21.78
N ALA A 14 2.89 8.92 22.53
CA ALA A 14 3.65 8.30 23.62
C ALA A 14 4.88 7.58 23.03
N GLY A 15 6.08 8.10 23.29
CA GLY A 15 7.34 7.56 22.76
C GLY A 15 7.95 8.31 21.57
N GLY A 16 7.38 9.46 21.17
CA GLY A 16 7.90 10.32 20.11
C GLY A 16 7.17 10.18 18.78
N ALA A 17 7.11 11.27 18.02
CA ALA A 17 6.37 11.31 16.76
C ALA A 17 7.02 10.43 15.66
N PRO A 18 6.22 9.82 14.75
CA PRO A 18 6.73 8.97 13.67
C PRO A 18 7.82 9.60 12.81
N HIS A 19 7.85 10.94 12.71
CA HIS A 19 8.86 11.70 11.97
C HIS A 19 10.30 11.52 12.50
N GLY A 20 10.48 11.01 13.72
CA GLY A 20 11.79 10.72 14.30
C GLY A 20 12.43 9.42 13.81
N TYR A 21 11.68 8.52 13.18
CA TYR A 21 12.21 7.28 12.62
C TYR A 21 12.93 7.52 11.29
N SER A 22 14.01 6.78 11.03
CA SER A 22 14.84 6.96 9.83
C SER A 22 14.23 6.37 8.56
N VAL A 23 13.26 5.46 8.68
CA VAL A 23 12.65 4.75 7.57
C VAL A 23 11.18 5.14 7.44
N HIS A 24 10.84 5.74 6.30
CA HIS A 24 9.47 6.12 5.96
C HIS A 24 9.02 5.42 4.69
N GLY A 25 7.74 5.08 4.64
CA GLY A 25 7.10 4.51 3.47
C GLY A 25 5.71 5.10 3.23
N ILE A 26 5.10 4.71 2.11
CA ILE A 26 3.76 5.14 1.70
C ILE A 26 2.85 3.94 1.46
N ARG A 27 1.54 4.09 1.69
CA ARG A 27 0.51 3.17 1.20
C ARG A 27 -0.26 3.86 0.08
N VAL A 28 -0.42 3.21 -1.07
CA VAL A 28 -1.06 3.82 -2.25
C VAL A 28 -2.07 2.88 -2.91
N SER A 29 -3.02 3.47 -3.61
CA SER A 29 -4.10 2.86 -4.40
C SER A 29 -4.44 3.77 -5.58
N LYS A 30 -5.39 3.39 -6.42
CA LYS A 30 -5.86 4.24 -7.52
C LYS A 30 -6.24 5.67 -7.13
N TYR A 31 -6.65 5.89 -5.88
CA TYR A 31 -7.07 7.21 -5.39
C TYR A 31 -5.94 8.25 -5.30
N GLN A 32 -4.67 7.82 -5.32
CA GLN A 32 -3.54 8.74 -5.36
C GLN A 32 -3.24 9.31 -6.77
N GLY A 33 -3.87 8.79 -7.82
CA GLY A 33 -3.67 9.27 -9.19
C GLY A 33 -2.26 9.01 -9.74
N ASN A 34 -1.68 9.98 -10.45
CA ASN A 34 -0.33 9.79 -11.00
C ASN A 34 0.74 10.08 -9.95
N ILE A 35 1.66 9.14 -9.73
CA ILE A 35 2.78 9.28 -8.79
C ILE A 35 4.09 9.42 -9.57
N ASP A 36 4.83 10.51 -9.33
CA ASP A 36 6.25 10.59 -9.71
C ASP A 36 7.09 9.79 -8.69
N TRP A 37 7.35 8.53 -9.02
CA TRP A 37 8.13 7.63 -8.17
C TRP A 37 9.57 8.06 -7.96
N LYS A 38 10.17 8.78 -8.92
CA LYS A 38 11.53 9.31 -8.75
C LYS A 38 11.54 10.47 -7.77
N ALA A 39 10.54 11.35 -7.84
CA ALA A 39 10.35 12.40 -6.84
C ALA A 39 10.09 11.80 -5.46
N ALA A 40 9.20 10.81 -5.35
CA ALA A 40 8.93 10.11 -4.09
C ALA A 40 10.21 9.53 -3.47
N LYS A 41 11.03 8.84 -4.27
CA LYS A 41 12.33 8.30 -3.81
C LYS A 41 13.27 9.40 -3.34
N ARG A 42 13.43 10.49 -4.11
CA ARG A 42 14.28 11.64 -3.74
C ARG A 42 13.80 12.32 -2.45
N SER A 43 12.50 12.33 -2.20
CA SER A 43 11.90 12.87 -0.97
C SER A 43 12.06 11.96 0.25
N GLY A 44 12.62 10.75 0.07
CA GLY A 44 12.95 9.83 1.17
C GLY A 44 11.96 8.67 1.36
N VAL A 45 11.06 8.41 0.41
CA VAL A 45 10.22 7.21 0.45
C VAL A 45 11.10 5.97 0.27
N ALA A 46 11.28 5.20 1.34
CA ALA A 46 12.11 4.00 1.35
C ALA A 46 11.36 2.79 0.79
N PHE A 47 10.06 2.68 1.08
CA PHE A 47 9.20 1.59 0.63
C PHE A 47 7.76 2.04 0.33
N ALA A 48 7.02 1.22 -0.42
CA ALA A 48 5.61 1.44 -0.69
C ALA A 48 4.79 0.14 -0.54
N TYR A 49 3.64 0.21 0.13
CA TYR A 49 2.60 -0.81 0.04
C TYR A 49 1.55 -0.37 -0.98
N ILE A 50 1.33 -1.20 -1.99
CA ILE A 50 0.50 -0.89 -3.16
C ILE A 50 -0.75 -1.75 -3.11
N LYS A 51 -1.94 -1.14 -3.20
CA LYS A 51 -3.20 -1.89 -3.25
C LYS A 51 -3.15 -2.80 -4.46
N ALA A 52 -3.33 -4.09 -4.25
CA ALA A 52 -3.40 -5.05 -5.35
C ALA A 52 -4.83 -5.46 -5.64
N THR A 53 -5.54 -5.86 -4.60
CA THR A 53 -6.86 -6.46 -4.72
C THR A 53 -7.74 -6.06 -3.56
N GLU A 54 -9.04 -6.16 -3.76
CA GLU A 54 -10.04 -6.04 -2.70
C GLU A 54 -11.15 -7.07 -2.90
N GLY A 55 -11.67 -7.65 -1.82
CA GLY A 55 -12.62 -8.75 -1.91
C GLY A 55 -12.02 -9.96 -2.64
N GLY A 56 -12.69 -10.46 -3.67
CA GLY A 56 -12.20 -11.62 -4.43
C GLY A 56 -12.46 -11.53 -5.94
N ASP A 57 -12.70 -10.32 -6.44
CA ASP A 57 -13.09 -10.03 -7.82
C ASP A 57 -12.58 -8.67 -8.32
N ARG A 58 -11.97 -7.84 -7.46
CA ARG A 58 -11.47 -6.52 -7.83
C ARG A 58 -9.94 -6.45 -7.75
N VAL A 59 -9.35 -5.90 -8.80
CA VAL A 59 -7.94 -5.51 -8.87
C VAL A 59 -7.91 -3.99 -8.86
N ASP A 60 -6.97 -3.40 -8.13
CA ASP A 60 -6.77 -1.95 -8.18
C ASP A 60 -6.22 -1.55 -9.57
N ASP A 61 -6.90 -0.62 -10.24
CA ASP A 61 -6.61 -0.20 -11.61
C ASP A 61 -5.17 0.30 -11.78
N MET A 62 -4.56 0.83 -10.71
CA MET A 62 -3.20 1.37 -10.73
C MET A 62 -2.15 0.36 -10.27
N PHE A 63 -2.53 -0.81 -9.76
CA PHE A 63 -1.60 -1.77 -9.14
C PHE A 63 -0.38 -2.06 -10.02
N ARG A 64 -0.61 -2.48 -11.27
CA ARG A 64 0.50 -2.86 -12.18
C ARG A 64 1.37 -1.67 -12.56
N SER A 65 0.77 -0.49 -12.71
CA SER A 65 1.49 0.74 -13.04
C SER A 65 2.41 1.15 -11.89
N TYR A 66 1.85 1.22 -10.68
CA TYR A 66 2.60 1.53 -9.47
C TYR A 66 3.66 0.49 -9.14
N TRP A 67 3.35 -0.80 -9.29
CA TRP A 67 4.29 -1.89 -9.03
C TRP A 67 5.56 -1.72 -9.87
N ARG A 68 5.41 -1.47 -11.18
CA ARG A 68 6.54 -1.21 -12.08
C ARG A 68 7.22 0.13 -11.83
N GLY A 69 6.44 1.19 -11.59
CA GLY A 69 6.95 2.54 -11.34
C GLY A 69 7.84 2.61 -10.09
N ALA A 70 7.38 2.02 -8.99
CA ALA A 70 8.15 1.90 -7.75
C ALA A 70 9.46 1.12 -7.97
N ALA A 71 9.38 -0.04 -8.66
CA ALA A 71 10.55 -0.85 -8.98
C ALA A 71 11.59 -0.07 -9.80
N ALA A 72 11.15 0.61 -10.87
CA ALA A 72 12.03 1.38 -11.75
C ALA A 72 12.68 2.59 -11.05
N ALA A 73 12.05 3.13 -10.01
CA ALA A 73 12.60 4.20 -9.19
C ALA A 73 13.46 3.70 -8.00
N GLY A 74 13.62 2.38 -7.82
CA GLY A 74 14.36 1.81 -6.70
C GLY A 74 13.65 1.98 -5.35
N VAL A 75 12.32 2.04 -5.35
CA VAL A 75 11.48 2.01 -4.14
C VAL A 75 11.11 0.55 -3.85
N GLN A 76 11.45 0.06 -2.66
CA GLN A 76 11.05 -1.27 -2.20
C GLN A 76 9.52 -1.36 -2.15
N ARG A 77 8.91 -2.47 -2.58
CA ARG A 77 7.45 -2.53 -2.72
C ARG A 77 6.85 -3.82 -2.16
N GLY A 78 5.69 -3.69 -1.55
CA GLY A 78 4.81 -4.80 -1.14
C GLY A 78 3.41 -4.57 -1.68
N ALA A 79 2.62 -5.64 -1.75
CA ALA A 79 1.22 -5.58 -2.13
C ALA A 79 0.34 -5.74 -0.89
N TYR A 80 -0.78 -5.02 -0.85
CA TYR A 80 -1.80 -5.26 0.19
C TYR A 80 -3.16 -5.65 -0.41
N HIS A 81 -3.90 -6.44 0.36
CA HIS A 81 -5.26 -6.89 0.08
C HIS A 81 -6.24 -6.16 0.98
N PHE A 82 -7.26 -5.51 0.42
CA PHE A 82 -8.33 -4.90 1.21
C PHE A 82 -9.46 -5.91 1.44
N TYR A 83 -9.67 -6.30 2.69
CA TYR A 83 -10.56 -7.40 3.05
C TYR A 83 -12.04 -7.00 3.01
N TYR A 84 -12.90 -7.88 2.47
CA TYR A 84 -14.36 -7.78 2.59
C TYR A 84 -14.89 -8.78 3.62
N PHE A 85 -15.61 -8.27 4.63
CA PHE A 85 -16.11 -9.10 5.73
C PHE A 85 -17.17 -10.13 5.31
N CYS A 86 -17.96 -9.83 4.28
CA CYS A 86 -19.06 -10.67 3.82
C CYS A 86 -18.65 -11.67 2.72
N ARG A 87 -17.35 -11.94 2.55
CA ARG A 87 -16.84 -12.85 1.51
C ARG A 87 -15.89 -13.91 2.07
N PRO A 88 -15.89 -15.18 1.58
CA PRO A 88 -15.02 -16.22 2.11
C PRO A 88 -13.53 -15.86 2.01
N ALA A 89 -12.81 -15.91 3.13
CA ALA A 89 -11.39 -15.54 3.20
C ALA A 89 -10.52 -16.33 2.20
N ILE A 90 -10.85 -17.60 1.94
CA ILE A 90 -10.11 -18.44 0.98
C ILE A 90 -10.21 -17.93 -0.46
N GLU A 91 -11.36 -17.36 -0.85
CA GLU A 91 -11.51 -16.76 -2.18
C GLU A 91 -10.66 -15.50 -2.31
N GLN A 92 -10.68 -14.66 -1.28
CA GLN A 92 -9.92 -13.43 -1.23
C GLN A 92 -8.41 -13.70 -1.28
N ALA A 93 -7.94 -14.69 -0.51
CA ALA A 93 -6.54 -15.14 -0.55
C ALA A 93 -6.14 -15.67 -1.93
N ARG A 94 -6.96 -16.54 -2.55
CA ARG A 94 -6.71 -17.04 -3.92
C ARG A 94 -6.69 -15.90 -4.94
N TRP A 95 -7.55 -14.90 -4.76
CA TRP A 95 -7.63 -13.74 -5.63
C TRP A 95 -6.37 -12.87 -5.53
N PHE A 96 -5.89 -12.61 -4.31
CA PHE A 96 -4.63 -11.91 -4.09
C PHE A 96 -3.45 -12.66 -4.71
N ILE A 97 -3.31 -13.96 -4.42
CA ILE A 97 -2.21 -14.80 -4.94
C ILE A 97 -2.20 -14.83 -6.48
N ARG A 98 -3.38 -14.86 -7.12
CA ARG A 98 -3.50 -14.85 -8.58
C ARG A 98 -3.00 -13.55 -9.22
N ASN A 99 -3.19 -12.41 -8.53
CA ASN A 99 -2.96 -11.09 -9.11
C ASN A 99 -1.64 -10.45 -8.71
N VAL A 100 -1.01 -10.89 -7.61
CA VAL A 100 0.26 -10.35 -7.13
C VAL A 100 1.42 -11.25 -7.56
N PRO A 101 2.41 -10.72 -8.29
CA PRO A 101 3.55 -11.52 -8.73
C PRO A 101 4.45 -11.87 -7.54
N ARG A 102 4.92 -13.13 -7.52
CA ARG A 102 5.94 -13.58 -6.56
C ARG A 102 7.31 -13.20 -7.09
N GLU A 103 7.84 -12.08 -6.61
CA GLU A 103 9.11 -11.52 -7.06
C GLU A 103 10.14 -11.48 -5.92
N PRO A 104 11.41 -11.88 -6.17
CA PRO A 104 12.49 -11.66 -5.22
C PRO A 104 12.60 -10.17 -4.84
N GLY A 105 12.75 -9.91 -3.54
CA GLY A 105 12.86 -8.54 -3.03
C GLY A 105 11.52 -7.80 -2.87
N ALA A 106 10.37 -8.41 -3.18
CA ALA A 106 9.09 -7.87 -2.73
C ALA A 106 8.97 -7.98 -1.19
N LEU A 107 8.38 -6.98 -0.57
CA LEU A 107 8.03 -7.02 0.86
C LEU A 107 6.94 -8.08 1.10
N PRO A 108 6.81 -8.60 2.34
CA PRO A 108 5.73 -9.50 2.69
C PRO A 108 4.34 -8.94 2.33
N PRO A 109 3.39 -9.79 1.92
CA PRO A 109 2.04 -9.33 1.65
C PRO A 109 1.36 -8.80 2.92
N VAL A 110 0.53 -7.77 2.78
CA VAL A 110 -0.25 -7.20 3.88
C VAL A 110 -1.72 -7.55 3.69
N LEU A 111 -2.35 -8.06 4.75
CA LEU A 111 -3.80 -8.17 4.84
C LEU A 111 -4.33 -6.92 5.55
N ASP A 112 -5.17 -6.17 4.86
CA ASP A 112 -5.79 -4.97 5.37
C ASP A 112 -7.23 -5.25 5.81
N MET A 113 -7.43 -5.29 7.13
CA MET A 113 -8.69 -5.62 7.77
C MET A 113 -9.24 -4.38 8.47
N GLU A 114 -9.87 -3.52 7.68
CA GLU A 114 -10.51 -2.29 8.16
C GLU A 114 -11.98 -2.25 7.74
N TRP A 115 -12.85 -1.65 8.56
CA TRP A 115 -14.28 -1.58 8.28
C TRP A 115 -14.55 -0.82 6.98
N ASN A 116 -15.44 -1.35 6.14
CA ASN A 116 -15.83 -0.73 4.88
C ASN A 116 -17.30 -0.99 4.55
N HIS A 117 -18.08 0.08 4.48
CA HIS A 117 -19.50 0.05 4.07
C HIS A 117 -19.72 -0.43 2.63
N ALA A 118 -18.70 -0.40 1.78
CA ALA A 118 -18.78 -0.85 0.39
C ALA A 118 -18.45 -2.34 0.22
N SER A 119 -18.23 -3.10 1.31
CA SER A 119 -18.14 -4.56 1.24
C SER A 119 -19.51 -5.10 0.80
N PRO A 120 -19.65 -5.67 -0.42
CA PRO A 120 -20.92 -6.24 -0.83
C PRO A 120 -21.26 -7.43 0.07
N THR A 121 -22.52 -7.51 0.50
CA THR A 121 -23.09 -8.73 1.09
C THR A 121 -23.17 -9.86 0.07
#